data_AF-A0A438MUH5-F1
#
_entry.id   AF-A0A438MUH5-F1
#
_cell.length_a   1.000
_cell.length_b   1.000
_cell.length_c   1.000
_cell.angle_alpha   90.00
_cell.angle_beta   90.00
_cell.angle_gamma   90.00
#
_symmetry.space_group_name_H-M   'P 1'
#
loop_
_entity.id
_entity.type
_entity.pdbx_description
1 polymer ?
#
loop_
_entity_poly.entity_id
_entity_poly.type
_entity_poly.pdbx_seq_one_letter_code
_entity_poly.pdbx_strand_id
1 'polypeptide(L)'
;MNVDHPIREIFKHVQPGDEWKLEQGLAPAELPLIDQTAKAQASRPTKTVEDVDSSSSEDDAAKADGIAAEEDPDVLFAEEREGWHGYIEWEEYPEKKAKANKIMLSNEFPPPPEFQLGPIPDTNPVLEGVRWKAWHKAIGGPLTSVPEESWLRVIQEKHPDMLHLLQFPYNGEPPKRLVTAKPVTPTPLHFIRNHGGIPDIEADKYFLQLDGLVKNPRSFTLADLQDESKFPRMEKLVTIQCSGTRRIEQIQLYAGEGDEMINAPWAEGAIGTARYVGVSLKKVIKACGGMTDDGKHLEFHGADTYFKQNEVMNYLVSVPWSKVKANEVMLAWEMNGEPLPKIHGFPLRVVVMGYIGARSVKWLYRVRGLAKPTRAPVQSKEYLYFNQQVGKHNQNPTLGIQIQEMPVSSAIMAPWNKQVVVHEGSIDVKGWAYSGGGRWPERVEVSADGGFSWYAVPNENLSTKHKFAWRTWEFSVPVDVEGWIELVVRCWDNSLNTQPLDVRSAWNWGLHVTSSCHRVKVYSVNKSKTLTAKRLKDFQDRGLSLVPITRPTEFPQVSWEEYEEFWDTHDPRDVDD
;
A
#
# COMPACT_ATOMS: atom_id res chain seq x y z
N MET A 1 -10.50 -32.42 23.37
CA MET A 1 -11.59 -31.73 24.10
C MET A 1 -12.00 -30.56 23.23
N ASN A 2 -13.23 -30.58 22.72
CA ASN A 2 -13.81 -29.49 21.93
C ASN A 2 -13.86 -28.23 22.79
N VAL A 3 -13.06 -27.23 22.42
CA VAL A 3 -13.26 -25.86 22.91
C VAL A 3 -14.06 -25.16 21.82
N ASP A 4 -15.38 -25.15 21.99
CA ASP A 4 -16.28 -24.24 21.29
C ASP A 4 -15.80 -22.81 21.57
N HIS A 5 -15.04 -22.23 20.65
CA HIS A 5 -14.87 -20.78 20.62
C HIS A 5 -16.23 -20.19 20.25
N PRO A 6 -16.81 -19.28 21.05
CA PRO A 6 -18.09 -18.68 20.72
C PRO A 6 -17.87 -17.77 19.51
N ILE A 7 -18.11 -18.30 18.30
CA ILE A 7 -18.22 -17.55 17.05
C ILE A 7 -19.48 -16.69 17.19
N ARG A 8 -19.33 -15.57 17.90
CA ARG A 8 -20.34 -14.53 18.01
C ARG A 8 -20.35 -13.77 16.71
N GLU A 9 -21.52 -13.78 16.07
CA GLU A 9 -22.02 -12.77 15.12
C GLU A 9 -20.93 -11.92 14.52
N ILE A 10 -20.35 -12.39 13.41
CA ILE A 10 -19.61 -11.53 12.50
C ILE A 10 -20.65 -10.51 12.02
N PHE A 11 -20.69 -9.33 12.64
CA PHE A 11 -21.29 -8.16 12.03
C PHE A 11 -20.77 -8.14 10.59
N LYS A 12 -21.68 -8.19 9.60
CA LYS A 12 -21.31 -7.98 8.20
C LYS A 12 -20.50 -6.68 8.15
N HIS A 13 -19.17 -6.79 8.11
CA HIS A 13 -18.30 -5.62 7.99
C HIS A 13 -18.53 -5.10 6.58
N VAL A 14 -19.42 -4.12 6.46
CA VAL A 14 -19.72 -3.49 5.20
C VAL A 14 -18.51 -2.63 4.85
N GLN A 15 -17.84 -3.01 3.76
CA GLN A 15 -16.77 -2.20 3.17
C GLN A 15 -17.28 -0.76 2.97
N PRO A 16 -16.42 0.26 3.14
CA PRO A 16 -16.78 1.60 2.69
C PRO A 16 -17.23 1.51 1.23
N GLY A 17 -18.24 2.31 0.84
CA GLY A 17 -18.76 2.30 -0.54
C GLY A 17 -17.70 2.68 -1.57
N ASP A 18 -18.09 2.90 -2.83
CA ASP A 18 -17.21 3.12 -4.00
C ASP A 18 -16.34 4.41 -3.95
N GLU A 19 -16.12 4.97 -2.75
CA GLU A 19 -15.25 6.10 -2.43
C GLU A 19 -13.85 5.95 -3.04
N TRP A 20 -13.23 4.75 -3.03
CA TRP A 20 -11.92 4.58 -3.69
C TRP A 20 -12.01 4.81 -5.21
N LYS A 21 -13.05 4.29 -5.88
CA LYS A 21 -13.23 4.54 -7.32
C LYS A 21 -13.44 6.02 -7.59
N LEU A 22 -14.15 6.72 -6.72
CA LEU A 22 -14.34 8.17 -6.81
C LEU A 22 -13.02 8.93 -6.62
N GLU A 23 -12.25 8.62 -5.58
CA GLU A 23 -10.95 9.25 -5.26
C GLU A 23 -9.94 9.11 -6.42
N GLN A 24 -10.01 7.98 -7.14
CA GLN A 24 -9.15 7.65 -8.28
C GLN A 24 -9.71 8.10 -9.65
N GLY A 25 -10.95 8.63 -9.70
CA GLY A 25 -11.61 9.02 -10.95
C GLY A 25 -11.98 7.83 -11.85
N LEU A 26 -12.17 6.65 -11.23
CA LEU A 26 -12.58 5.39 -11.87
C LEU A 26 -14.11 5.20 -11.91
N ALA A 27 -14.87 6.01 -11.18
CA ALA A 27 -16.32 6.01 -11.26
C ALA A 27 -16.79 6.55 -12.63
N PRO A 28 -17.63 5.82 -13.39
CA PRO A 28 -17.93 6.14 -14.78
C PRO A 28 -18.83 7.37 -14.98
N ALA A 29 -19.62 7.78 -13.98
CA ALA A 29 -20.62 8.85 -14.13
C ALA A 29 -20.68 9.86 -12.96
N GLU A 30 -19.76 9.78 -12.00
CA GLU A 30 -19.75 10.66 -10.83
C GLU A 30 -18.55 11.60 -10.89
N LEU A 31 -18.84 12.91 -10.91
CA LEU A 31 -17.86 13.97 -10.84
C LEU A 31 -18.10 14.74 -9.54
N PRO A 32 -17.33 14.46 -8.47
CA PRO A 32 -17.52 15.15 -7.21
C PRO A 32 -17.25 16.65 -7.40
N LEU A 33 -18.05 17.48 -6.73
CA LEU A 33 -17.87 18.94 -6.68
C LEU A 33 -17.25 19.32 -5.34
N ILE A 34 -16.23 20.17 -5.37
CA ILE A 34 -15.71 20.86 -4.18
C ILE A 34 -15.70 22.36 -4.42
N ASP A 35 -16.29 23.11 -3.49
CA ASP A 35 -16.22 24.57 -3.46
C ASP A 35 -15.22 25.01 -2.40
N GLN A 36 -14.03 25.42 -2.84
CA GLN A 36 -12.96 25.92 -1.97
C GLN A 36 -13.15 27.41 -1.61
N THR A 37 -14.20 28.06 -2.11
CA THR A 37 -14.55 29.47 -1.80
C THR A 37 -15.52 29.57 -0.62
N ALA A 38 -16.24 28.49 -0.30
CA ALA A 38 -17.13 28.42 0.83
C ALA A 38 -16.34 28.23 2.14
N LYS A 39 -16.67 29.00 3.19
CA LYS A 39 -16.12 28.75 4.54
C LYS A 39 -16.40 27.30 4.94
N ALA A 40 -15.36 26.55 5.29
CA ALA A 40 -15.43 25.12 5.61
C ALA A 40 -16.62 24.78 6.50
N GLN A 41 -17.70 24.27 5.90
CA GLN A 41 -18.69 23.49 6.64
C GLN A 41 -18.11 22.09 6.77
N ALA A 42 -17.98 21.62 8.01
CA ALA A 42 -17.60 20.25 8.31
C ALA A 42 -18.44 19.30 7.47
N SER A 43 -17.80 18.61 6.52
CA SER A 43 -18.45 17.63 5.66
C SER A 43 -19.10 16.57 6.54
N ARG A 44 -20.43 16.60 6.65
CA ARG A 44 -21.20 15.49 7.21
C ARG A 44 -21.27 14.40 6.14
N PRO A 45 -20.88 13.15 6.43
CA PRO A 45 -21.21 12.06 5.54
C PRO A 45 -22.72 11.82 5.64
N THR A 46 -23.40 11.92 4.50
CA THR A 46 -24.79 11.50 4.35
C THR A 46 -24.84 9.97 4.46
N LYS A 47 -25.53 9.46 5.48
CA LYS A 47 -25.94 8.04 5.53
C LYS A 47 -27.16 7.84 4.63
N THR A 48 -27.16 6.79 3.83
CA THR A 48 -28.37 6.18 3.27
C THR A 48 -28.45 4.70 3.69
N VAL A 49 -29.69 4.24 3.81
CA VAL A 49 -30.15 3.04 4.50
C VAL A 49 -30.77 2.06 3.49
N GLU A 50 -30.58 0.77 3.81
CA GLU A 50 -31.31 -0.47 3.47
C GLU A 50 -31.25 -1.12 2.07
N ASP A 51 -30.69 -2.34 2.14
CA ASP A 51 -31.15 -3.65 1.66
C ASP A 51 -31.46 -3.88 0.18
N VAL A 52 -30.53 -4.63 -0.44
CA VAL A 52 -30.84 -5.55 -1.53
C VAL A 52 -30.33 -6.93 -1.14
N ASP A 53 -31.26 -7.86 -1.05
CA ASP A 53 -31.06 -9.29 -0.86
C ASP A 53 -30.33 -9.87 -2.09
N SER A 54 -29.21 -10.55 -1.85
CA SER A 54 -28.57 -11.41 -2.85
C SER A 54 -28.13 -12.70 -2.16
N SER A 55 -29.06 -13.65 -2.11
CA SER A 55 -28.71 -15.06 -1.99
C SER A 55 -27.97 -15.51 -3.26
N SER A 56 -26.67 -15.73 -3.16
CA SER A 56 -25.95 -16.60 -4.09
C SER A 56 -25.27 -17.68 -3.26
N SER A 57 -25.72 -18.91 -3.50
CA SER A 57 -25.26 -20.15 -2.89
C SER A 57 -23.74 -20.30 -2.99
N GLU A 58 -23.10 -20.40 -1.83
CA GLU A 58 -21.81 -21.08 -1.69
C GLU A 58 -22.06 -22.58 -1.88
N ASP A 59 -21.60 -23.12 -3.00
CA ASP A 59 -21.23 -24.53 -3.12
C ASP A 59 -20.41 -24.69 -4.40
N ASP A 60 -19.10 -24.54 -4.25
CA ASP A 60 -18.12 -25.25 -5.07
C ASP A 60 -16.94 -25.59 -4.17
N ALA A 61 -17.16 -26.58 -3.32
CA ALA A 61 -16.07 -27.32 -2.70
C ALA A 61 -15.27 -27.99 -3.82
N ALA A 62 -14.07 -27.49 -4.08
CA ALA A 62 -13.07 -28.22 -4.86
C ALA A 62 -12.95 -29.63 -4.25
N LYS A 63 -13.37 -30.64 -5.03
CA LYS A 63 -13.17 -32.04 -4.67
C LYS A 63 -11.68 -32.32 -4.65
N ALA A 64 -11.13 -32.42 -3.45
CA ALA A 64 -9.84 -33.05 -3.21
C ALA A 64 -10.00 -34.57 -3.37
N ASP A 65 -10.38 -35.03 -4.57
CA ASP A 65 -10.41 -36.45 -4.91
C ASP A 65 -9.13 -36.77 -5.66
N GLY A 66 -8.12 -37.30 -4.96
CA GLY A 66 -6.99 -37.86 -5.68
C GLY A 66 -5.66 -38.13 -4.97
N ILE A 67 -5.54 -38.01 -3.65
CA ILE A 67 -4.49 -38.72 -2.89
C ILE A 67 -5.11 -39.08 -1.54
N ALA A 68 -5.29 -40.37 -1.26
CA ALA A 68 -5.41 -40.81 0.13
C ALA A 68 -4.14 -40.34 0.83
N ALA A 69 -4.23 -39.26 1.63
CA ALA A 69 -3.14 -38.89 2.49
C ALA A 69 -2.90 -40.11 3.39
N GLU A 70 -1.76 -40.78 3.22
CA GLU A 70 -1.37 -41.91 4.07
C GLU A 70 -1.26 -41.48 5.55
N GLU A 71 -1.26 -40.17 5.82
CA GLU A 71 -1.14 -39.52 7.12
C GLU A 71 -2.10 -38.31 7.22
N ASP A 72 -2.66 -38.09 8.41
CA ASP A 72 -3.55 -36.97 8.75
C ASP A 72 -2.81 -35.61 8.68
N PRO A 73 -3.29 -34.62 7.88
CA PRO A 73 -2.71 -33.28 7.80
C PRO A 73 -2.53 -32.57 9.14
N ASP A 74 -3.43 -32.80 10.11
CA ASP A 74 -3.34 -32.20 11.45
C ASP A 74 -2.14 -32.73 12.24
N VAL A 75 -1.71 -33.96 11.94
CA VAL A 75 -0.51 -34.58 12.52
C VAL A 75 0.73 -34.18 11.71
N LEU A 76 0.61 -34.20 10.39
CA LEU A 76 1.72 -33.96 9.48
C LEU A 76 2.23 -32.51 9.54
N PHE A 77 1.32 -31.55 9.65
CA PHE A 77 1.60 -30.12 9.66
C PHE A 77 1.34 -29.48 11.03
N ALA A 78 1.39 -30.28 12.10
CA ALA A 78 1.26 -29.78 13.47
C ALA A 78 2.28 -28.67 13.79
N GLU A 79 1.83 -27.68 14.56
CA GLU A 79 2.64 -26.55 15.04
C GLU A 79 3.74 -27.06 15.98
N GLU A 80 4.96 -26.55 15.80
CA GLU A 80 6.13 -27.05 16.54
C GLU A 80 6.38 -26.31 17.86
N ARG A 81 5.79 -25.13 18.03
CA ARG A 81 6.13 -24.19 19.10
C ARG A 81 4.89 -23.89 19.96
N GLU A 82 5.01 -24.11 21.26
CA GLU A 82 3.97 -23.76 22.24
C GLU A 82 3.68 -22.25 22.19
N GLY A 83 2.40 -21.87 22.13
CA GLY A 83 1.97 -20.47 22.06
C GLY A 83 2.16 -19.80 20.69
N TRP A 84 2.41 -20.57 19.63
CA TRP A 84 2.48 -20.09 18.25
C TRP A 84 1.34 -20.71 17.45
N HIS A 85 0.37 -19.89 17.05
CA HIS A 85 -0.79 -20.31 16.26
C HIS A 85 -0.76 -19.73 14.85
N GLY A 86 -1.15 -20.53 13.86
CA GLY A 86 -1.09 -20.20 12.44
C GLY A 86 0.35 -20.21 11.90
N TYR A 87 1.26 -20.91 12.56
CA TYR A 87 2.68 -21.02 12.22
C TYR A 87 3.07 -22.46 11.94
N ILE A 88 3.86 -22.65 10.88
CA ILE A 88 4.55 -23.91 10.59
C ILE A 88 6.02 -23.58 10.30
N GLU A 89 6.92 -24.32 10.93
CA GLU A 89 8.37 -24.23 10.73
C GLU A 89 8.78 -24.89 9.39
N TRP A 90 8.54 -24.22 8.27
CA TRP A 90 8.89 -24.78 6.98
C TRP A 90 10.41 -24.90 6.78
N GLU A 91 11.20 -23.98 7.35
CA GLU A 91 12.64 -23.86 7.05
C GLU A 91 13.52 -24.92 7.72
N GLU A 92 13.10 -25.49 8.84
CA GLU A 92 13.86 -26.56 9.53
C GLU A 92 13.38 -27.98 9.17
N TYR A 93 12.18 -28.13 8.59
CA TYR A 93 11.55 -29.42 8.25
C TYR A 93 11.36 -29.59 6.73
N PRO A 94 12.44 -29.86 5.96
CA PRO A 94 12.38 -29.99 4.50
C PRO A 94 11.46 -31.14 4.01
N GLU A 95 11.28 -32.18 4.81
CA GLU A 95 10.34 -33.27 4.54
C GLU A 95 8.88 -32.83 4.62
N LYS A 96 8.52 -31.90 5.55
CA LYS A 96 7.20 -31.27 5.58
C LYS A 96 6.97 -30.46 4.30
N LYS A 97 7.95 -29.63 3.90
CA LYS A 97 7.90 -28.89 2.63
C LYS A 97 7.70 -29.81 1.42
N ALA A 98 8.42 -30.93 1.36
CA ALA A 98 8.31 -31.88 0.26
C ALA A 98 6.92 -32.53 0.18
N LYS A 99 6.35 -32.91 1.33
CA LYS A 99 4.98 -33.45 1.40
C LYS A 99 3.94 -32.40 1.01
N ALA A 100 4.08 -31.16 1.49
CA ALA A 100 3.22 -30.05 1.08
C ALA A 100 3.32 -29.76 -0.42
N ASN A 101 4.51 -29.77 -1.01
CA ASN A 101 4.69 -29.60 -2.46
C ASN A 101 4.00 -30.71 -3.26
N LYS A 102 4.04 -31.97 -2.78
CA LYS A 102 3.30 -33.08 -3.41
C LYS A 102 1.78 -32.83 -3.40
N ILE A 103 1.24 -32.33 -2.28
CA ILE A 103 -0.18 -31.92 -2.17
C ILE A 103 -0.48 -30.81 -3.17
N MET A 104 0.37 -29.79 -3.26
CA MET A 104 0.17 -28.68 -4.19
C MET A 104 0.17 -29.13 -5.65
N LEU A 105 1.04 -30.07 -6.02
CA LEU A 105 1.13 -30.60 -7.39
C LEU A 105 -0.01 -31.56 -7.75
N SER A 106 -0.66 -32.17 -6.76
CA SER A 106 -1.78 -33.10 -6.99
C SER A 106 -3.14 -32.43 -7.05
N ASN A 107 -3.22 -31.13 -6.79
CA ASN A 107 -4.47 -30.36 -6.79
C ASN A 107 -4.46 -29.35 -7.93
N GLU A 108 -5.63 -29.17 -8.56
CA GLU A 108 -5.85 -28.08 -9.49
C GLU A 108 -6.40 -26.87 -8.75
N PHE A 109 -5.88 -25.68 -9.07
CA PHE A 109 -6.30 -24.43 -8.45
C PHE A 109 -6.73 -23.44 -9.52
N PRO A 110 -7.70 -22.54 -9.22
CA PRO A 110 -8.09 -21.51 -10.16
C PRO A 110 -6.90 -20.61 -10.52
N PRO A 111 -6.87 -20.02 -11.73
CA PRO A 111 -5.84 -19.05 -12.10
C PRO A 111 -5.94 -17.79 -11.22
N PRO A 112 -4.88 -16.96 -11.15
CA PRO A 112 -4.96 -15.64 -10.53
C PRO A 112 -6.06 -14.79 -11.19
N PRO A 113 -6.68 -13.86 -10.45
CA PRO A 113 -7.70 -12.97 -11.02
C PRO A 113 -7.10 -12.02 -12.07
N GLU A 114 -7.77 -11.91 -13.22
CA GLU A 114 -7.36 -11.06 -14.35
C GLU A 114 -7.99 -9.66 -14.26
N PHE A 115 -7.56 -8.86 -13.28
CA PHE A 115 -8.07 -7.49 -13.08
C PHE A 115 -7.20 -6.40 -13.73
N GLN A 116 -5.98 -6.73 -14.17
CA GLN A 116 -5.07 -5.72 -14.74
C GLN A 116 -5.45 -5.32 -16.17
N LEU A 117 -6.02 -6.27 -16.93
CA LEU A 117 -6.59 -6.05 -18.27
C LEU A 117 -8.12 -6.20 -18.28
N GLY A 118 -8.71 -6.65 -17.17
CA GLY A 118 -10.14 -6.74 -16.96
C GLY A 118 -10.72 -5.50 -16.25
N PRO A 119 -12.04 -5.48 -16.01
CA PRO A 119 -12.65 -4.46 -15.18
C PRO A 119 -12.13 -4.57 -13.74
N ILE A 120 -11.82 -3.43 -13.15
CA ILE A 120 -11.56 -3.32 -11.72
C ILE A 120 -12.85 -3.69 -10.97
N PRO A 121 -12.79 -4.47 -9.87
CA PRO A 121 -13.96 -4.88 -9.11
C PRO A 121 -14.91 -3.74 -8.76
N ASP A 122 -16.20 -4.04 -8.63
CA ASP A 122 -17.19 -2.98 -8.44
C ASP A 122 -17.11 -2.25 -7.11
N THR A 123 -16.65 -2.94 -6.07
CA THR A 123 -16.38 -2.39 -4.74
C THR A 123 -14.92 -1.93 -4.58
N ASN A 124 -14.61 -1.17 -3.51
CA ASN A 124 -13.22 -0.93 -3.05
C ASN A 124 -12.48 -2.27 -3.04
N PRO A 125 -11.27 -2.37 -3.59
CA PRO A 125 -10.99 -3.54 -4.39
C PRO A 125 -10.79 -4.80 -3.54
N VAL A 126 -11.83 -5.53 -3.15
CA VAL A 126 -11.66 -6.79 -2.41
C VAL A 126 -11.49 -7.91 -3.42
N LEU A 127 -10.26 -8.05 -3.92
CA LEU A 127 -9.83 -9.33 -4.47
C LEU A 127 -9.92 -10.35 -3.32
N GLU A 128 -10.67 -11.42 -3.50
CA GLU A 128 -10.90 -12.36 -2.39
C GLU A 128 -9.62 -13.16 -2.04
N GLY A 129 -8.81 -13.43 -3.05
CA GLY A 129 -7.65 -14.31 -2.89
C GLY A 129 -8.02 -15.78 -2.79
N VAL A 130 -9.08 -16.19 -3.49
CA VAL A 130 -9.62 -17.57 -3.57
C VAL A 130 -8.50 -18.61 -3.66
N ARG A 131 -7.53 -18.40 -4.56
CA ARG A 131 -6.41 -19.33 -4.76
C ARG A 131 -5.53 -19.50 -3.50
N TRP A 132 -5.28 -18.43 -2.74
CA TRP A 132 -4.48 -18.49 -1.50
C TRP A 132 -5.23 -19.22 -0.40
N LYS A 133 -6.54 -18.98 -0.28
CA LYS A 133 -7.41 -19.70 0.65
C LYS A 133 -7.43 -21.20 0.31
N ALA A 134 -7.58 -21.53 -0.97
CA ALA A 134 -7.55 -22.91 -1.45
C ALA A 134 -6.21 -23.61 -1.18
N TRP A 135 -5.09 -22.91 -1.31
CA TRP A 135 -3.76 -23.46 -0.95
C TRP A 135 -3.66 -23.80 0.54
N HIS A 136 -4.10 -22.89 1.42
CA HIS A 136 -4.07 -23.14 2.87
C HIS A 136 -4.97 -24.32 3.25
N LYS A 137 -6.19 -24.37 2.68
CA LYS A 137 -7.12 -25.48 2.87
C LYS A 137 -6.60 -26.81 2.32
N ALA A 138 -5.88 -26.79 1.20
CA ALA A 138 -5.32 -27.99 0.60
C ALA A 138 -4.18 -28.58 1.46
N ILE A 139 -3.32 -27.73 2.04
CA ILE A 139 -2.30 -28.19 3.00
C ILE A 139 -2.96 -28.72 4.28
N GLY A 140 -4.01 -28.07 4.76
CA GLY A 140 -4.76 -28.51 5.94
C GLY A 140 -4.04 -28.18 7.26
N GLY A 141 -4.36 -28.93 8.32
CA GLY A 141 -3.74 -28.69 9.61
C GLY A 141 -4.12 -27.32 10.20
N PRO A 142 -3.18 -26.69 10.95
CA PRO A 142 -3.32 -25.34 11.46
C PRO A 142 -3.57 -24.28 10.39
N LEU A 143 -3.21 -24.52 9.12
CA LEU A 143 -3.44 -23.54 8.05
C LEU A 143 -4.90 -23.42 7.62
N THR A 144 -5.74 -24.40 7.95
CA THR A 144 -7.14 -24.43 7.53
C THR A 144 -7.92 -23.17 7.94
N SER A 145 -7.75 -22.71 9.18
CA SER A 145 -8.47 -21.55 9.75
C SER A 145 -7.72 -20.22 9.61
N VAL A 146 -6.47 -20.25 9.16
CA VAL A 146 -5.62 -19.06 9.04
C VAL A 146 -6.26 -17.95 8.20
N PRO A 147 -6.93 -18.21 7.06
CA PRO A 147 -7.59 -17.15 6.30
C PRO A 147 -8.67 -16.40 7.08
N GLU A 148 -9.57 -17.13 7.75
CA GLU A 148 -10.70 -16.59 8.50
C GLU A 148 -10.20 -15.86 9.76
N GLU A 149 -9.27 -16.46 10.50
CA GLU A 149 -8.67 -15.86 11.68
C GLU A 149 -7.91 -14.57 11.34
N SER A 150 -7.16 -14.58 10.22
CA SER A 150 -6.48 -13.38 9.74
C SER A 150 -7.47 -12.26 9.43
N TRP A 151 -8.60 -12.57 8.78
CA TRP A 151 -9.64 -11.58 8.49
C TRP A 151 -10.29 -11.01 9.77
N LEU A 152 -10.54 -11.85 10.78
CA LEU A 152 -11.03 -11.39 12.08
C LEU A 152 -10.06 -10.40 12.73
N ARG A 153 -8.75 -10.63 12.63
CA ARG A 153 -7.74 -9.68 13.14
C ARG A 153 -7.76 -8.35 12.41
N VAL A 154 -7.99 -8.37 11.10
CA VAL A 154 -8.15 -7.12 10.32
C VAL A 154 -9.29 -6.28 10.88
N ILE A 155 -10.47 -6.88 11.07
CA ILE A 155 -11.67 -6.17 11.55
C ILE A 155 -11.44 -5.61 12.97
N GLN A 156 -10.70 -6.34 13.81
CA GLN A 156 -10.43 -5.92 15.19
C GLN A 156 -9.38 -4.80 15.30
N GLU A 157 -8.31 -4.86 14.50
CA GLU A 157 -7.14 -3.99 14.67
C GLU A 157 -7.12 -2.79 13.72
N LYS A 158 -7.88 -2.83 12.61
CA LYS A 158 -7.83 -1.79 11.57
C LYS A 158 -9.02 -0.84 11.64
N HIS A 159 -8.80 0.37 11.15
CA HIS A 159 -9.84 1.39 11.08
C HIS A 159 -10.97 0.93 10.14
N PRO A 160 -12.26 1.16 10.46
CA PRO A 160 -13.38 0.75 9.62
C PRO A 160 -13.33 1.32 8.20
N ASP A 161 -12.83 2.55 8.03
CA ASP A 161 -12.68 3.20 6.71
C ASP A 161 -11.51 2.65 5.86
N MET A 162 -10.73 1.68 6.34
CA MET A 162 -9.65 1.11 5.52
C MET A 162 -10.19 0.62 4.17
N LEU A 163 -9.40 0.79 3.12
CA LEU A 163 -9.68 0.22 1.81
C LEU A 163 -9.04 -1.16 1.73
N HIS A 164 -9.88 -2.19 1.66
CA HIS A 164 -9.43 -3.58 1.65
C HIS A 164 -9.15 -4.00 0.20
N LEU A 165 -7.88 -4.15 -0.18
CA LEU A 165 -7.44 -4.40 -1.56
C LEU A 165 -7.27 -5.91 -1.92
N LEU A 166 -7.11 -6.74 -0.90
CA LEU A 166 -7.03 -8.20 -1.00
C LEU A 166 -7.48 -8.76 0.35
N GLN A 167 -8.43 -9.68 0.38
CA GLN A 167 -8.95 -10.25 1.62
C GLN A 167 -7.94 -11.23 2.23
N PHE A 168 -7.42 -12.15 1.42
CA PHE A 168 -6.43 -13.11 1.88
C PHE A 168 -5.34 -13.40 0.83
N PRO A 169 -4.06 -13.29 1.19
CA PRO A 169 -3.52 -12.68 2.41
C PRO A 169 -3.87 -11.19 2.45
N TYR A 170 -4.22 -10.67 3.64
CA TYR A 170 -4.79 -9.32 3.72
C TYR A 170 -3.84 -8.22 3.22
N ASN A 171 -4.34 -7.37 2.31
CA ASN A 171 -3.67 -6.14 1.90
C ASN A 171 -4.68 -4.99 1.90
N GLY A 172 -4.30 -3.85 2.48
CA GLY A 172 -5.18 -2.68 2.56
C GLY A 172 -4.43 -1.38 2.80
N GLU A 173 -5.00 -0.27 2.33
CA GLU A 173 -4.50 1.10 2.51
C GLU A 173 -5.58 2.01 3.14
N PRO A 174 -5.19 3.08 3.86
CA PRO A 174 -6.16 4.09 4.26
C PRO A 174 -6.70 4.84 3.02
N PRO A 175 -7.95 5.35 3.08
CA PRO A 175 -8.51 6.17 2.01
C PRO A 175 -7.73 7.48 1.87
N LYS A 176 -7.73 8.05 0.67
CA LYS A 176 -6.87 9.19 0.30
C LYS A 176 -7.04 10.38 1.25
N ARG A 177 -8.26 10.65 1.70
CA ARG A 177 -8.56 11.68 2.71
C ARG A 177 -7.87 11.48 4.08
N LEU A 178 -7.54 10.24 4.46
CA LEU A 178 -6.95 9.91 5.76
C LEU A 178 -5.43 9.69 5.71
N VAL A 179 -4.84 9.39 4.54
CA VAL A 179 -3.39 9.13 4.39
C VAL A 179 -2.55 10.25 5.01
N THR A 180 -2.86 11.50 4.66
CA THR A 180 -2.08 12.68 5.06
C THR A 180 -2.76 13.53 6.14
N ALA A 181 -3.81 13.01 6.78
CA ALA A 181 -4.52 13.72 7.85
C ALA A 181 -3.62 14.03 9.06
N LYS A 182 -2.56 13.25 9.27
CA LYS A 182 -1.51 13.50 10.26
C LYS A 182 -0.14 13.12 9.70
N PRO A 183 0.95 13.84 10.06
CA PRO A 183 2.31 13.47 9.67
C PRO A 183 2.77 12.12 10.25
N VAL A 184 2.25 11.73 11.41
CA VAL A 184 2.43 10.38 11.97
C VAL A 184 1.11 9.64 11.80
N THR A 185 1.14 8.55 11.03
CA THR A 185 -0.04 7.77 10.68
C THR A 185 -0.56 7.06 11.93
N PRO A 186 -1.84 7.24 12.31
CA PRO A 186 -2.46 6.46 13.38
C PRO A 186 -2.36 4.96 13.09
N THR A 187 -2.06 4.16 14.11
CA THR A 187 -1.81 2.71 13.94
C THR A 187 -2.96 1.97 13.21
N PRO A 188 -4.25 2.20 13.52
CA PRO A 188 -5.36 1.56 12.79
C PRO A 188 -5.45 1.96 11.30
N LEU A 189 -4.82 3.07 10.88
CA LEU A 189 -4.80 3.55 9.49
C LEU A 189 -3.49 3.24 8.76
N HIS A 190 -2.47 2.72 9.43
CA HIS A 190 -1.22 2.37 8.76
C HIS A 190 -1.46 1.21 7.79
N PHE A 191 -1.06 1.35 6.52
CA PHE A 191 -1.29 0.33 5.49
C PHE A 191 -0.73 -1.04 5.87
N ILE A 192 -1.33 -2.11 5.33
CA ILE A 192 -0.94 -3.50 5.56
C ILE A 192 -0.63 -4.19 4.25
N ARG A 193 0.54 -4.82 4.15
CA ARG A 193 0.88 -5.77 3.10
C ARG A 193 1.25 -7.11 3.73
N ASN A 194 0.48 -8.16 3.45
CA ASN A 194 0.79 -9.54 3.86
C ASN A 194 1.06 -10.43 2.64
N HIS A 195 1.92 -11.44 2.81
CA HIS A 195 2.12 -12.53 1.84
C HIS A 195 1.49 -13.86 2.29
N GLY A 196 1.26 -14.02 3.59
CA GLY A 196 0.51 -15.12 4.18
C GLY A 196 -0.48 -14.66 5.24
N GLY A 197 -0.84 -15.59 6.12
CA GLY A 197 -1.66 -15.33 7.30
C GLY A 197 -1.02 -14.38 8.32
N ILE A 198 -1.80 -14.05 9.35
CA ILE A 198 -1.36 -13.31 10.53
C ILE A 198 -1.19 -14.32 11.67
N PRO A 199 0.04 -14.73 12.01
CA PRO A 199 0.27 -15.62 13.14
C PRO A 199 -0.13 -14.97 14.47
N ASP A 200 -0.56 -15.79 15.42
CA ASP A 200 -0.80 -15.38 16.80
C ASP A 200 0.30 -15.98 17.69
N ILE A 201 1.14 -15.14 18.27
CA ILE A 201 2.33 -15.57 19.01
C ILE A 201 2.29 -14.99 20.41
N GLU A 202 2.28 -15.85 21.43
CA GLU A 202 2.37 -15.46 22.83
C GLU A 202 3.75 -14.86 23.15
N ALA A 203 3.74 -13.66 23.76
CA ALA A 203 4.96 -12.88 23.96
C ALA A 203 5.94 -13.51 24.96
N ASP A 204 5.45 -14.26 25.95
CA ASP A 204 6.26 -14.95 26.96
C ASP A 204 6.84 -16.27 26.45
N LYS A 205 6.24 -16.86 25.40
CA LYS A 205 6.75 -18.05 24.69
C LYS A 205 7.67 -17.69 23.52
N TYR A 206 7.71 -16.42 23.11
CA TYR A 206 8.50 -15.95 21.98
C TYR A 206 10.01 -15.95 22.25
N PHE A 207 10.77 -16.40 21.25
CA PHE A 207 12.22 -16.18 21.16
C PHE A 207 12.66 -15.87 19.72
N LEU A 208 13.74 -15.10 19.62
CA LEU A 208 14.45 -14.78 18.39
C LEU A 208 15.75 -15.60 18.29
N GLN A 209 15.90 -16.40 17.24
CA GLN A 209 17.11 -17.17 16.96
C GLN A 209 18.11 -16.38 16.10
N LEU A 210 19.39 -16.37 16.48
CA LEU A 210 20.49 -15.84 15.65
C LEU A 210 21.49 -16.94 15.32
N ASP A 211 21.74 -17.17 14.02
CA ASP A 211 22.64 -18.22 13.55
C ASP A 211 23.28 -17.94 12.17
N GLY A 212 23.79 -18.99 11.51
CA GLY A 212 24.54 -18.90 10.26
C GLY A 212 25.93 -18.30 10.48
N LEU A 213 26.29 -17.29 9.69
CA LEU A 213 27.57 -16.59 9.76
C LEU A 213 27.66 -15.56 10.91
N VAL A 214 27.19 -15.94 12.10
CA VAL A 214 27.30 -15.20 13.36
C VAL A 214 28.27 -15.95 14.27
N LYS A 215 29.20 -15.26 14.96
CA LYS A 215 30.31 -15.91 15.69
C LYS A 215 29.85 -16.81 16.84
N ASN A 216 28.92 -16.33 17.66
CA ASN A 216 28.35 -17.08 18.78
C ASN A 216 26.82 -17.16 18.63
N PRO A 217 26.29 -18.06 17.80
CA PRO A 217 24.85 -18.27 17.62
C PRO A 217 24.13 -18.53 18.94
N ARG A 218 22.95 -17.92 19.12
CA ARG A 218 22.09 -18.09 20.31
C ARG A 218 20.70 -17.50 20.09
N SER A 219 19.79 -17.80 21.00
CA SER A 219 18.45 -17.23 21.04
C SER A 219 18.31 -16.16 22.12
N PHE A 220 17.35 -15.25 21.93
CA PHE A 220 16.94 -14.24 22.91
C PHE A 220 15.43 -14.28 23.09
N THR A 221 14.95 -14.26 24.34
CA THR A 221 13.53 -14.03 24.62
C THR A 221 13.15 -12.58 24.30
N LEU A 222 11.85 -12.28 24.22
CA LEU A 222 11.41 -10.87 24.11
C LEU A 222 11.91 -10.03 25.28
N ALA A 223 11.85 -10.58 26.50
CA ALA A 223 12.36 -9.94 27.71
C ALA A 223 13.87 -9.64 27.64
N ASP A 224 14.68 -10.55 27.08
CA ASP A 224 16.12 -10.30 26.87
C ASP A 224 16.38 -9.10 25.95
N LEU A 225 15.57 -8.93 24.91
CA LEU A 225 15.68 -7.83 23.96
C LEU A 225 15.22 -6.49 24.56
N GLN A 226 14.26 -6.54 25.49
CA GLN A 226 13.70 -5.38 26.18
C GLN A 226 14.51 -4.92 27.40
N ASP A 227 15.41 -5.77 27.91
CA ASP A 227 16.30 -5.48 29.03
C ASP A 227 17.33 -4.40 28.67
N GLU A 228 17.11 -3.19 29.19
CA GLU A 228 17.98 -2.03 28.95
C GLU A 228 19.39 -2.17 29.52
N SER A 229 19.61 -3.10 30.48
CA SER A 229 20.95 -3.41 30.97
C SER A 229 21.79 -4.18 29.93
N LYS A 230 21.13 -4.93 29.04
CA LYS A 230 21.75 -5.67 27.93
C LYS A 230 21.80 -4.83 26.66
N PHE A 231 20.71 -4.14 26.36
CA PHE A 231 20.55 -3.42 25.10
C PHE A 231 19.92 -2.03 25.29
N PRO A 232 20.62 -0.95 24.91
CA PRO A 232 20.03 0.39 24.94
C PRO A 232 18.81 0.47 24.03
N ARG A 233 17.71 1.01 24.57
CA ARG A 233 16.47 1.26 23.83
C ARG A 233 16.72 2.23 22.68
N MET A 234 16.11 1.94 21.54
CA MET A 234 16.15 2.74 20.33
C MET A 234 14.74 3.14 19.93
N GLU A 235 14.55 4.43 19.71
CA GLU A 235 13.33 4.99 19.15
C GLU A 235 13.63 5.68 17.80
N LYS A 236 12.80 5.42 16.79
CA LYS A 236 12.92 6.03 15.46
C LYS A 236 11.56 6.34 14.85
N LEU A 237 11.44 7.53 14.27
CA LEU A 237 10.34 7.87 13.36
C LEU A 237 10.72 7.40 11.95
N VAL A 238 9.93 6.48 11.39
CA VAL A 238 10.23 5.82 10.12
C VAL A 238 8.99 5.77 9.26
N THR A 239 9.13 6.14 7.98
CA THR A 239 8.15 5.83 6.94
C THR A 239 8.46 4.49 6.33
N ILE A 240 7.45 3.63 6.26
CA ILE A 240 7.48 2.40 5.48
C ILE A 240 6.66 2.65 4.21
N GLN A 241 7.24 2.37 3.04
CA GLN A 241 6.57 2.49 1.75
C GLN A 241 6.59 1.13 1.04
N CYS A 242 5.43 0.68 0.55
CA CYS A 242 5.36 -0.50 -0.31
C CYS A 242 6.03 -0.20 -1.66
N SER A 243 6.76 -1.16 -2.23
CA SER A 243 7.24 -0.99 -3.62
C SER A 243 6.07 -0.89 -4.62
N GLY A 244 4.89 -1.40 -4.27
CA GLY A 244 3.68 -1.28 -5.08
C GLY A 244 2.92 0.02 -4.90
N THR A 245 3.37 0.98 -4.06
CA THR A 245 2.68 2.27 -3.90
C THR A 245 2.45 2.92 -5.27
N ARG A 246 1.23 3.41 -5.52
CA ARG A 246 0.81 4.03 -6.79
C ARG A 246 0.84 3.07 -7.99
N ARG A 247 0.71 1.76 -7.78
CA ARG A 247 0.71 0.76 -8.85
C ARG A 247 -0.46 0.96 -9.83
N ILE A 248 -1.60 1.43 -9.35
CA ILE A 248 -2.80 1.61 -10.18
C ILE A 248 -2.54 2.53 -11.39
N GLU A 249 -1.65 3.52 -11.25
CA GLU A 249 -1.23 4.39 -12.35
C GLU A 249 -0.50 3.63 -13.47
N GLN A 250 0.33 2.65 -13.12
CA GLN A 250 0.98 1.80 -14.11
C GLN A 250 -0.04 0.86 -14.75
N ILE A 251 -0.91 0.22 -13.95
CA ILE A 251 -1.94 -0.71 -14.45
C ILE A 251 -2.84 -0.03 -15.50
N GLN A 252 -3.34 1.17 -15.20
CA GLN A 252 -4.29 1.89 -16.06
C GLN A 252 -3.72 2.28 -17.43
N LEU A 253 -2.39 2.48 -17.53
CA LEU A 253 -1.75 2.87 -18.78
C LEU A 253 -1.11 1.68 -19.50
N TYR A 254 -0.44 0.82 -18.73
CA TYR A 254 0.38 -0.28 -19.22
C TYR A 254 0.34 -1.43 -18.20
N ALA A 255 -0.70 -2.27 -18.28
CA ALA A 255 -0.83 -3.46 -17.45
C ALA A 255 0.46 -4.33 -17.51
N GLY A 256 0.75 -5.01 -16.40
CA GLY A 256 1.99 -5.76 -16.21
C GLY A 256 1.75 -7.16 -15.72
N GLU A 257 2.57 -7.60 -14.77
CA GLU A 257 2.54 -8.96 -14.25
C GLU A 257 1.32 -9.19 -13.33
N GLY A 258 0.38 -10.01 -13.82
CA GLY A 258 -0.49 -10.81 -12.96
C GLY A 258 0.31 -11.97 -12.38
N ASP A 259 0.93 -11.77 -11.21
CA ASP A 259 1.70 -12.79 -10.51
C ASP A 259 0.74 -13.75 -9.78
N GLU A 260 1.22 -14.93 -9.41
CA GLU A 260 0.60 -15.80 -8.42
C GLU A 260 0.20 -14.95 -7.23
N MET A 261 1.19 -14.39 -6.51
CA MET A 261 0.92 -13.51 -5.41
C MET A 261 0.24 -12.23 -5.92
N ILE A 262 -1.05 -12.10 -5.66
CA ILE A 262 -1.89 -11.05 -6.23
C ILE A 262 -1.27 -9.67 -5.96
N ASN A 263 -0.97 -8.98 -7.06
CA ASN A 263 -0.45 -7.62 -7.04
C ASN A 263 -1.57 -6.62 -6.72
N ALA A 264 -1.89 -6.44 -5.44
CA ALA A 264 -2.93 -5.50 -5.01
C ALA A 264 -2.85 -4.15 -5.77
N PRO A 265 -3.99 -3.62 -6.25
CA PRO A 265 -4.07 -2.41 -7.07
C PRO A 265 -3.90 -1.14 -6.24
N TRP A 266 -2.77 -1.03 -5.55
CA TRP A 266 -2.45 0.09 -4.67
C TRP A 266 -2.61 1.44 -5.37
N ALA A 267 -3.35 2.32 -4.74
CA ALA A 267 -3.36 3.74 -4.99
C ALA A 267 -2.20 4.40 -4.20
N GLU A 268 -2.39 5.62 -3.73
CA GLU A 268 -1.32 6.43 -3.15
C GLU A 268 -1.11 6.20 -1.64
N GLY A 269 -1.89 5.32 -1.00
CA GLY A 269 -1.96 5.10 0.44
C GLY A 269 -1.13 3.91 0.96
N ALA A 270 -0.41 3.18 0.10
CA ALA A 270 0.49 2.09 0.49
C ALA A 270 1.81 2.56 1.18
N ILE A 271 1.71 3.59 2.00
CA ILE A 271 2.78 4.29 2.69
C ILE A 271 2.28 4.77 4.07
N GLY A 272 3.14 4.75 5.08
CA GLY A 272 2.76 5.22 6.42
C GLY A 272 3.98 5.52 7.28
N THR A 273 3.82 6.45 8.21
CA THR A 273 4.88 6.90 9.13
C THR A 273 4.51 6.57 10.56
N ALA A 274 5.41 5.91 11.28
CA ALA A 274 5.19 5.58 12.69
C ALA A 274 6.47 5.76 13.52
N ARG A 275 6.26 5.92 14.82
CA ARG A 275 7.33 5.90 15.82
C ARG A 275 7.51 4.45 16.28
N TYR A 276 8.67 3.87 16.02
CA TYR A 276 9.00 2.52 16.44
C TYR A 276 9.95 2.55 17.63
N VAL A 277 9.68 1.71 18.62
CA VAL A 277 10.56 1.48 19.77
C VAL A 277 11.03 0.03 19.78
N GLY A 278 12.31 -0.15 20.09
CA GLY A 278 12.97 -1.43 19.98
C GLY A 278 14.46 -1.40 20.33
N VAL A 279 15.22 -2.31 19.71
CA VAL A 279 16.67 -2.44 19.87
C VAL A 279 17.40 -2.44 18.53
N SER A 280 18.64 -1.92 18.52
CA SER A 280 19.55 -2.03 17.37
C SER A 280 19.93 -3.47 17.06
N LEU A 281 19.65 -3.96 15.85
CA LEU A 281 20.10 -5.29 15.42
C LEU A 281 21.64 -5.40 15.43
N LYS A 282 22.35 -4.30 15.16
CA LYS A 282 23.82 -4.23 15.28
C LYS A 282 24.30 -4.61 16.67
N LYS A 283 23.60 -4.15 17.71
CA LYS A 283 23.97 -4.42 19.11
C LYS A 283 23.66 -5.86 19.49
N VAL A 284 22.53 -6.41 19.04
CA VAL A 284 22.19 -7.82 19.23
C VAL A 284 23.24 -8.73 18.58
N ILE A 285 23.60 -8.47 17.32
CA ILE A 285 24.67 -9.21 16.61
C ILE A 285 26.02 -9.06 17.32
N LYS A 286 26.36 -7.86 17.83
CA LYS A 286 27.59 -7.65 18.61
C LYS A 286 27.60 -8.50 19.89
N ALA A 287 26.46 -8.66 20.55
CA ALA A 287 26.35 -9.48 21.76
C ALA A 287 26.57 -10.98 21.45
N CYS A 288 26.36 -11.40 20.19
CA CYS A 288 26.73 -12.71 19.66
C CYS A 288 28.18 -12.77 19.13
N GLY A 289 29.05 -11.84 19.52
CA GLY A 289 30.45 -11.76 19.05
C GLY A 289 30.63 -11.11 17.67
N GLY A 290 29.55 -10.73 16.98
CA GLY A 290 29.57 -10.16 15.64
C GLY A 290 29.37 -11.18 14.52
N MET A 291 29.41 -10.72 13.27
CA MET A 291 29.43 -11.59 12.08
C MET A 291 30.79 -12.28 11.95
N THR A 292 30.82 -13.47 11.34
CA THR A 292 32.07 -14.04 10.82
C THR A 292 32.59 -13.21 9.64
N ASP A 293 33.85 -13.39 9.24
CA ASP A 293 34.49 -12.55 8.22
C ASP A 293 33.81 -12.65 6.84
N ASP A 294 33.24 -13.82 6.53
CA ASP A 294 32.46 -14.09 5.32
C ASP A 294 31.02 -13.58 5.38
N GLY A 295 30.53 -13.16 6.55
CA GLY A 295 29.18 -12.66 6.74
C GLY A 295 28.96 -11.31 6.07
N LYS A 296 28.21 -11.28 4.95
CA LYS A 296 27.90 -10.06 4.20
C LYS A 296 26.42 -9.67 4.20
N HIS A 297 25.52 -10.60 4.53
CA HIS A 297 24.07 -10.39 4.55
C HIS A 297 23.46 -10.98 5.83
N LEU A 298 22.30 -10.45 6.21
CA LEU A 298 21.44 -11.01 7.25
C LEU A 298 20.09 -11.28 6.63
N GLU A 299 19.70 -12.55 6.64
CA GLU A 299 18.37 -13.02 6.24
C GLU A 299 17.44 -13.00 7.45
N PHE A 300 16.21 -12.55 7.22
CA PHE A 300 15.16 -12.37 8.19
C PHE A 300 14.05 -13.35 7.87
N HIS A 301 13.68 -14.15 8.88
CA HIS A 301 12.64 -15.16 8.75
C HIS A 301 11.38 -14.69 9.47
N GLY A 302 10.30 -14.50 8.71
CA GLY A 302 8.97 -14.18 9.21
C GLY A 302 8.16 -15.45 9.42
N ALA A 303 7.27 -15.47 10.41
CA ALA A 303 6.48 -16.65 10.75
C ALA A 303 5.34 -16.93 9.75
N ASP A 304 4.98 -16.01 8.86
CA ASP A 304 3.91 -16.25 7.89
C ASP A 304 4.31 -17.30 6.83
N THR A 305 3.34 -18.15 6.48
CA THR A 305 3.47 -19.11 5.38
C THR A 305 3.31 -18.40 4.05
N TYR A 306 4.26 -18.63 3.14
CA TYR A 306 4.33 -18.06 1.82
C TYR A 306 4.38 -19.18 0.76
N PHE A 307 3.68 -18.94 -0.34
CA PHE A 307 3.57 -19.86 -1.45
C PHE A 307 4.10 -19.20 -2.73
N LYS A 308 4.91 -19.93 -3.48
CA LYS A 308 5.39 -19.50 -4.80
C LYS A 308 5.76 -20.69 -5.66
N GLN A 309 5.29 -20.72 -6.91
CA GLN A 309 5.58 -21.77 -7.88
C GLN A 309 5.31 -23.18 -7.33
N ASN A 310 4.18 -23.33 -6.62
CA ASN A 310 3.76 -24.55 -5.93
C ASN A 310 4.68 -25.00 -4.77
N GLU A 311 5.65 -24.20 -4.38
CA GLU A 311 6.48 -24.42 -3.19
C GLU A 311 5.93 -23.64 -1.99
N VAL A 312 5.97 -24.28 -0.81
CA VAL A 312 5.63 -23.65 0.48
C VAL A 312 6.89 -23.36 1.27
N MET A 313 6.93 -22.21 1.93
CA MET A 313 8.04 -21.74 2.75
C MET A 313 7.58 -20.66 3.72
N ASN A 314 8.46 -20.20 4.61
CA ASN A 314 8.21 -18.98 5.37
C ASN A 314 8.56 -17.72 4.55
N TYR A 315 8.08 -16.54 4.97
CA TYR A 315 8.51 -15.28 4.34
C TYR A 315 9.97 -14.95 4.68
N LEU A 316 10.81 -14.85 3.65
CA LEU A 316 12.25 -14.65 3.80
C LEU A 316 12.76 -13.53 2.90
N VAL A 317 13.54 -12.61 3.48
CA VAL A 317 14.30 -11.57 2.76
C VAL A 317 15.61 -11.31 3.48
N SER A 318 16.56 -10.66 2.82
CA SER A 318 17.85 -10.30 3.40
C SER A 318 18.24 -8.85 3.12
N VAL A 319 19.01 -8.30 4.04
CA VAL A 319 19.65 -6.97 3.89
C VAL A 319 21.16 -7.11 4.03
N PRO A 320 21.95 -6.21 3.40
CA PRO A 320 23.40 -6.26 3.55
C PRO A 320 23.81 -5.89 4.98
N TRP A 321 24.86 -6.56 5.47
CA TRP A 321 25.47 -6.28 6.77
C TRP A 321 25.92 -4.82 6.91
N SER A 322 26.27 -4.14 5.81
CA SER A 322 26.55 -2.70 5.81
C SER A 322 25.39 -1.85 6.35
N LYS A 323 24.15 -2.19 6.01
CA LYS A 323 22.95 -1.50 6.49
C LYS A 323 22.75 -1.66 7.99
N VAL A 324 22.96 -2.88 8.49
CA VAL A 324 22.90 -3.16 9.93
C VAL A 324 24.07 -2.50 10.67
N LYS A 325 25.29 -2.54 10.13
CA LYS A 325 26.46 -1.83 10.67
C LYS A 325 26.28 -0.32 10.76
N ALA A 326 25.55 0.28 9.83
CA ALA A 326 25.18 1.69 9.85
C ALA A 326 24.19 2.05 10.98
N ASN A 327 23.70 1.06 11.73
CA ASN A 327 22.71 1.22 12.80
C ASN A 327 21.34 1.69 12.27
N GLU A 328 21.00 1.26 11.06
CA GLU A 328 19.75 1.62 10.35
C GLU A 328 18.77 0.45 10.26
N VAL A 329 18.98 -0.59 11.07
CA VAL A 329 18.09 -1.75 11.22
C VAL A 329 17.83 -1.99 12.70
N MET A 330 16.56 -1.99 13.08
CA MET A 330 16.11 -2.23 14.44
C MET A 330 15.12 -3.39 14.50
N LEU A 331 15.09 -4.04 15.67
CA LEU A 331 14.07 -5.00 16.05
C LEU A 331 13.06 -4.25 16.92
N ALA A 332 11.84 -4.08 16.45
CA ALA A 332 10.80 -3.28 17.08
C ALA A 332 9.71 -4.17 17.67
N TRP A 333 9.23 -3.82 18.87
CA TRP A 333 8.11 -4.45 19.56
C TRP A 333 6.96 -3.47 19.89
N GLU A 334 7.18 -2.18 19.65
CA GLU A 334 6.22 -1.11 19.92
C GLU A 334 6.12 -0.16 18.70
N MET A 335 4.92 0.31 18.44
CA MET A 335 4.56 1.22 17.36
C MET A 335 3.58 2.28 17.86
N ASN A 336 4.00 3.55 17.76
CA ASN A 336 3.25 4.73 18.19
C ASN A 336 2.89 4.75 19.69
N GLY A 337 3.78 4.27 20.56
CA GLY A 337 3.57 4.29 22.02
C GLY A 337 2.86 3.06 22.58
N GLU A 338 2.39 2.15 21.71
CA GLU A 338 1.68 0.94 22.09
C GLU A 338 2.42 -0.31 21.57
N PRO A 339 2.27 -1.48 22.21
CA PRO A 339 2.74 -2.74 21.65
C PRO A 339 2.31 -2.91 20.20
N LEU A 340 3.14 -3.56 19.38
CA LEU A 340 2.77 -3.85 18.00
C LEU A 340 1.42 -4.56 17.95
N PRO A 341 0.49 -4.13 17.09
CA PRO A 341 -0.66 -4.96 16.74
C PRO A 341 -0.20 -6.25 16.06
N LYS A 342 -0.98 -7.34 16.17
CA LYS A 342 -0.64 -8.63 15.56
C LYS A 342 -0.44 -8.50 14.06
N ILE A 343 -1.29 -7.73 13.39
CA ILE A 343 -1.20 -7.50 11.94
C ILE A 343 0.06 -6.74 11.49
N HIS A 344 0.67 -5.98 12.40
CA HIS A 344 1.90 -5.21 12.17
C HIS A 344 3.18 -5.95 12.61
N GLY A 345 3.06 -7.20 13.07
CA GLY A 345 4.20 -8.07 13.35
C GLY A 345 4.51 -8.26 14.83
N PHE A 346 3.53 -8.17 15.72
CA PHE A 346 3.70 -8.60 17.11
C PHE A 346 4.22 -10.05 17.20
N PRO A 347 5.07 -10.40 18.17
CA PRO A 347 5.65 -9.52 19.20
C PRO A 347 6.87 -8.73 18.72
N LEU A 348 7.49 -9.14 17.61
CA LEU A 348 8.71 -8.52 17.11
C LEU A 348 8.74 -8.46 15.59
N ARG A 349 9.11 -7.30 15.06
CA ARG A 349 9.39 -7.09 13.64
C ARG A 349 10.77 -6.49 13.41
N VAL A 350 11.28 -6.63 12.20
CA VAL A 350 12.38 -5.78 11.72
C VAL A 350 11.80 -4.47 11.17
N VAL A 351 12.48 -3.36 11.43
CA VAL A 351 12.32 -2.09 10.71
C VAL A 351 13.64 -1.72 10.05
N VAL A 352 13.67 -1.73 8.73
CA VAL A 352 14.84 -1.38 7.90
C VAL A 352 14.65 0.03 7.35
N MET A 353 15.31 1.00 7.97
CA MET A 353 15.04 2.42 7.73
C MET A 353 15.44 2.83 6.30
N GLY A 354 14.52 3.45 5.55
CA GLY A 354 14.77 3.92 4.19
C GLY A 354 14.78 2.83 3.10
N TYR A 355 14.52 1.57 3.44
CA TYR A 355 14.30 0.50 2.46
C TYR A 355 12.80 0.31 2.18
N ILE A 356 12.47 -0.41 1.11
CA ILE A 356 11.10 -0.84 0.81
C ILE A 356 10.52 -1.65 1.96
N GLY A 357 9.20 -1.59 2.13
CA GLY A 357 8.50 -2.29 3.21
C GLY A 357 8.75 -3.79 3.25
N ALA A 358 8.93 -4.43 2.10
CA ALA A 358 9.22 -5.88 2.01
C ALA A 358 10.48 -6.30 2.79
N ARG A 359 11.45 -5.40 3.04
CA ARG A 359 12.66 -5.74 3.82
C ARG A 359 12.45 -5.65 5.33
N SER A 360 11.35 -5.08 5.77
CA SER A 360 10.98 -4.92 7.18
C SER A 360 10.07 -6.08 7.62
N VAL A 361 10.65 -7.28 7.76
CA VAL A 361 9.92 -8.53 8.07
C VAL A 361 9.10 -8.41 9.35
N LYS A 362 7.86 -8.90 9.29
CA LYS A 362 6.93 -9.01 10.43
C LYS A 362 7.00 -10.41 11.02
N TRP A 363 6.59 -10.55 12.28
CA TRP A 363 6.60 -11.84 13.00
C TRP A 363 7.98 -12.51 12.92
N LEU A 364 9.02 -11.70 13.13
CA LEU A 364 10.41 -12.14 12.96
C LEU A 364 10.72 -13.20 14.02
N TYR A 365 11.19 -14.38 13.62
CA TYR A 365 11.58 -15.42 14.58
C TYR A 365 13.05 -15.85 14.46
N ARG A 366 13.70 -15.56 13.34
CA ARG A 366 15.11 -15.90 13.13
C ARG A 366 15.83 -14.88 12.27
N VAL A 367 17.10 -14.64 12.59
CA VAL A 367 18.05 -13.86 11.82
C VAL A 367 19.26 -14.72 11.51
N ARG A 368 19.50 -15.01 10.23
CA ARG A 368 20.57 -15.88 9.75
C ARG A 368 21.63 -15.11 8.99
N GLY A 369 22.90 -15.22 9.40
CA GLY A 369 24.02 -14.63 8.69
C GLY A 369 24.35 -15.40 7.40
N LEU A 370 24.47 -14.69 6.28
CA LEU A 370 24.75 -15.26 4.94
C LEU A 370 25.95 -14.58 4.27
N ALA A 371 26.62 -15.31 3.36
CA ALA A 371 27.72 -14.78 2.55
C ALA A 371 27.24 -13.96 1.34
N LYS A 372 26.02 -14.22 0.87
CA LYS A 372 25.39 -13.62 -0.31
C LYS A 372 23.94 -13.23 0.03
N PRO A 373 23.27 -12.40 -0.80
CA PRO A 373 21.84 -12.19 -0.66
C PRO A 373 21.07 -13.51 -0.64
N THR A 374 19.94 -13.56 0.08
CA THR A 374 19.08 -14.74 0.10
C THR A 374 18.61 -15.15 -1.30
N ARG A 375 18.39 -16.45 -1.46
CA ARG A 375 17.79 -17.05 -2.66
C ARG A 375 16.26 -17.13 -2.58
N ALA A 376 15.66 -16.74 -1.45
CA ALA A 376 14.20 -16.78 -1.27
C ALA A 376 13.47 -16.01 -2.40
N PRO A 377 12.34 -16.53 -2.92
CA PRO A 377 11.68 -15.97 -4.10
C PRO A 377 11.33 -14.49 -3.96
N VAL A 378 10.90 -14.05 -2.77
CA VAL A 378 10.56 -12.65 -2.46
C VAL A 378 11.72 -11.69 -2.74
N GLN A 379 12.97 -12.15 -2.74
CA GLN A 379 14.13 -11.32 -3.08
C GLN A 379 14.78 -11.70 -4.41
N SER A 380 14.79 -12.98 -4.78
CA SER A 380 15.50 -13.48 -5.95
C SER A 380 14.66 -13.48 -7.22
N LYS A 381 13.33 -13.45 -7.10
CA LYS A 381 12.36 -13.53 -8.21
C LYS A 381 11.35 -12.38 -8.18
N GLU A 382 11.01 -11.89 -7.01
CA GLU A 382 10.08 -10.75 -6.80
C GLU A 382 10.81 -9.50 -6.30
N TYR A 383 10.12 -8.35 -6.28
CA TYR A 383 10.66 -7.06 -5.85
C TYR A 383 11.96 -6.71 -6.60
N LEU A 384 11.95 -6.98 -7.90
CA LEU A 384 13.00 -6.64 -8.85
C LEU A 384 12.53 -5.47 -9.71
N TYR A 385 13.41 -4.48 -9.90
CA TYR A 385 13.17 -3.37 -10.81
C TYR A 385 13.84 -3.66 -12.14
N PHE A 386 13.03 -3.72 -13.20
CA PHE A 386 13.48 -3.96 -14.56
C PHE A 386 13.45 -2.68 -15.38
N ASN A 387 14.17 -2.68 -16.51
CA ASN A 387 14.00 -1.63 -17.50
C ASN A 387 12.67 -1.78 -18.27
N GLN A 388 12.37 -0.79 -19.08
CA GLN A 388 11.12 -0.60 -19.81
C GLN A 388 10.90 -1.57 -21.00
N GLN A 389 11.88 -2.42 -21.32
CA GLN A 389 11.86 -3.35 -22.46
C GLN A 389 11.72 -4.82 -22.02
N VAL A 390 11.77 -5.07 -20.71
CA VAL A 390 11.53 -6.39 -20.13
C VAL A 390 10.04 -6.54 -19.84
N GLY A 391 9.46 -7.66 -20.28
CA GLY A 391 8.09 -8.11 -20.08
C GLY A 391 8.05 -9.63 -19.85
N LYS A 392 6.85 -10.22 -19.85
CA LYS A 392 6.60 -11.63 -19.46
C LYS A 392 7.57 -12.65 -20.05
N HIS A 393 7.86 -12.56 -21.35
CA HIS A 393 8.56 -13.62 -22.08
C HIS A 393 10.08 -13.43 -22.17
N ASN A 394 10.61 -12.25 -21.84
CA ASN A 394 12.04 -11.97 -21.85
C ASN A 394 12.59 -11.57 -20.47
N GLN A 395 11.77 -11.65 -19.42
CA GLN A 395 12.18 -11.44 -18.04
C GLN A 395 13.18 -12.51 -17.59
N ASN A 396 14.31 -12.06 -17.08
CA ASN A 396 15.30 -12.90 -16.42
C ASN A 396 15.66 -12.24 -15.08
N PRO A 397 15.52 -12.92 -13.93
CA PRO A 397 15.78 -12.32 -12.63
C PRO A 397 17.16 -11.66 -12.48
N THR A 398 18.18 -12.13 -13.22
CA THR A 398 19.53 -11.54 -13.17
C THR A 398 19.64 -10.19 -13.87
N LEU A 399 18.66 -9.82 -14.71
CA LEU A 399 18.55 -8.50 -15.33
C LEU A 399 17.84 -7.48 -14.42
N GLY A 400 17.20 -7.95 -13.35
CA GLY A 400 16.48 -7.12 -12.40
C GLY A 400 17.39 -6.60 -11.28
N ILE A 401 17.12 -5.37 -10.84
CA ILE A 401 17.78 -4.80 -9.65
C ILE A 401 16.94 -5.17 -8.43
N GLN A 402 17.54 -5.85 -7.45
CA GLN A 402 16.88 -6.09 -6.17
C GLN A 402 16.54 -4.76 -5.51
N ILE A 403 15.24 -4.48 -5.35
CA ILE A 403 14.81 -3.21 -4.79
C ILE A 403 15.15 -3.21 -3.30
N GLN A 404 15.93 -2.22 -2.89
CA GLN A 404 16.34 -1.97 -1.51
C GLN A 404 15.81 -0.61 -1.10
N GLU A 405 16.47 0.48 -1.52
CA GLU A 405 16.01 1.84 -1.24
C GLU A 405 14.87 2.26 -2.18
N MET A 406 13.91 3.03 -1.67
CA MET A 406 12.93 3.72 -2.52
C MET A 406 13.55 4.99 -3.12
N PRO A 407 13.32 5.29 -4.41
CA PRO A 407 13.64 6.59 -4.98
C PRO A 407 12.73 7.68 -4.41
N VAL A 408 13.04 8.93 -4.73
CA VAL A 408 12.17 10.06 -4.41
C VAL A 408 10.81 9.89 -5.09
N SER A 409 9.73 10.13 -4.34
CA SER A 409 8.35 10.05 -4.82
C SER A 409 7.45 11.03 -4.06
N SER A 410 6.35 11.41 -4.67
CA SER A 410 5.32 12.25 -4.05
C SER A 410 3.95 11.96 -4.64
N ALA A 411 2.89 12.39 -3.95
CA ALA A 411 1.52 12.28 -4.43
C ALA A 411 0.60 13.38 -3.86
N ILE A 412 -0.27 13.91 -4.72
CA ILE A 412 -1.43 14.75 -4.38
C ILE A 412 -2.53 13.88 -3.75
N MET A 413 -2.99 14.25 -2.55
CA MET A 413 -4.09 13.62 -1.81
C MET A 413 -5.40 14.40 -1.93
N ALA A 414 -5.36 15.70 -2.16
CA ALA A 414 -6.51 16.51 -2.54
C ALA A 414 -6.06 17.65 -3.47
N PRO A 415 -6.87 18.06 -4.45
CA PRO A 415 -8.17 17.48 -4.84
C PRO A 415 -8.03 16.08 -5.47
N TRP A 416 -9.17 15.44 -5.75
CA TRP A 416 -9.24 14.09 -6.34
C TRP A 416 -9.32 14.11 -7.86
N ASN A 417 -8.99 12.98 -8.47
CA ASN A 417 -8.98 12.86 -9.92
C ASN A 417 -10.41 12.98 -10.48
N LYS A 418 -10.57 13.81 -11.51
CA LYS A 418 -11.83 14.23 -12.15
C LYS A 418 -12.77 15.08 -11.27
N GLN A 419 -12.32 15.60 -10.14
CA GLN A 419 -13.13 16.49 -9.31
C GLN A 419 -13.34 17.85 -9.99
N VAL A 420 -14.54 18.42 -9.82
CA VAL A 420 -14.85 19.82 -10.20
C VAL A 420 -14.50 20.71 -9.02
N VAL A 421 -13.66 21.73 -9.23
CA VAL A 421 -13.11 22.59 -8.17
C VAL A 421 -13.52 24.03 -8.43
N VAL A 422 -14.34 24.60 -7.55
CA VAL A 422 -14.68 26.03 -7.55
C VAL A 422 -13.66 26.77 -6.68
N HIS A 423 -13.04 27.81 -7.23
CA HIS A 423 -11.97 28.54 -6.56
C HIS A 423 -11.92 30.03 -6.96
N GLU A 424 -11.04 30.82 -6.32
CA GLU A 424 -10.84 32.27 -6.56
C GLU A 424 -9.37 32.53 -6.95
N GLY A 425 -8.96 32.07 -8.13
CA GLY A 425 -7.60 32.29 -8.66
C GLY A 425 -6.48 31.38 -8.11
N SER A 426 -6.78 30.47 -7.17
CA SER A 426 -5.84 29.45 -6.68
C SER A 426 -6.56 28.19 -6.23
N ILE A 427 -5.93 27.01 -6.32
CA ILE A 427 -6.49 25.73 -5.88
C ILE A 427 -5.67 25.20 -4.70
N ASP A 428 -6.35 24.87 -3.61
CA ASP A 428 -5.73 24.23 -2.45
C ASP A 428 -5.44 22.76 -2.74
N VAL A 429 -4.17 22.41 -2.56
CA VAL A 429 -3.61 21.07 -2.76
C VAL A 429 -2.91 20.59 -1.50
N LYS A 430 -2.96 19.29 -1.24
CA LYS A 430 -2.15 18.66 -0.19
C LYS A 430 -1.66 17.29 -0.60
N GLY A 431 -0.61 16.81 0.04
CA GLY A 431 -0.05 15.52 -0.29
C GLY A 431 1.09 15.05 0.60
N TRP A 432 1.81 14.04 0.13
CA TRP A 432 3.02 13.53 0.76
C TRP A 432 4.19 13.54 -0.23
N ALA A 433 5.41 13.58 0.32
CA ALA A 433 6.68 13.41 -0.39
C ALA A 433 7.62 12.54 0.45
N TYR A 434 8.39 11.65 -0.18
CA TYR A 434 9.31 10.74 0.50
C TYR A 434 10.52 10.39 -0.37
N SER A 435 11.67 10.14 0.25
CA SER A 435 12.85 9.55 -0.41
C SER A 435 13.46 8.50 0.52
N GLY A 436 13.85 7.36 -0.02
CA GLY A 436 14.47 6.28 0.74
C GLY A 436 15.95 6.54 1.07
N GLY A 437 16.63 5.51 1.58
CA GLY A 437 18.09 5.57 1.83
C GLY A 437 18.55 6.55 2.91
N GLY A 438 17.63 7.15 3.67
CA GLY A 438 17.97 8.21 4.64
C GLY A 438 18.17 9.59 4.01
N ARG A 439 17.75 9.75 2.76
CA ARG A 439 17.52 11.05 2.13
C ARG A 439 16.15 11.57 2.56
N TRP A 440 15.94 12.87 2.48
CA TRP A 440 14.66 13.48 2.86
C TRP A 440 14.16 14.44 1.77
N PRO A 441 12.84 14.62 1.65
CA PRO A 441 12.26 15.66 0.81
C PRO A 441 12.79 17.05 1.20
N GLU A 442 13.51 17.70 0.30
CA GLU A 442 14.05 19.05 0.51
C GLU A 442 13.16 20.10 -0.15
N ARG A 443 12.56 19.81 -1.32
CA ARG A 443 11.64 20.72 -2.01
C ARG A 443 10.51 19.95 -2.67
N VAL A 444 9.28 20.40 -2.47
CA VAL A 444 8.09 19.93 -3.19
C VAL A 444 7.65 21.04 -4.13
N GLU A 445 7.30 20.69 -5.36
CA GLU A 445 6.85 21.62 -6.38
C GLU A 445 5.53 21.13 -6.97
N VAL A 446 4.60 22.07 -7.17
CA VAL A 446 3.29 21.82 -7.76
C VAL A 446 3.14 22.66 -9.03
N SER A 447 2.59 22.04 -10.06
CA SER A 447 2.21 22.65 -11.32
C SER A 447 0.70 22.51 -11.52
N ALA A 448 0.06 23.50 -12.15
CA ALA A 448 -1.34 23.46 -12.55
C ALA A 448 -1.55 23.45 -14.07
N ASP A 449 -0.46 23.38 -14.84
CA ASP A 449 -0.45 23.42 -16.31
C ASP A 449 0.07 22.13 -16.93
N GLY A 450 0.10 21.01 -16.19
CA GLY A 450 0.61 19.72 -16.68
C GLY A 450 2.13 19.55 -16.58
N GLY A 451 2.81 20.38 -15.77
CA GLY A 451 4.24 20.28 -15.49
C GLY A 451 5.13 21.24 -16.29
N PHE A 452 4.57 22.26 -16.94
CA PHE A 452 5.34 23.28 -17.68
C PHE A 452 5.89 24.35 -16.74
N SER A 453 5.07 24.85 -15.82
CA SER A 453 5.44 25.85 -14.81
C SER A 453 5.29 25.27 -13.41
N TRP A 454 6.25 25.56 -12.52
CA TRP A 454 6.33 24.97 -11.19
C TRP A 454 6.38 26.01 -10.09
N TYR A 455 5.57 25.82 -9.06
CA TYR A 455 5.58 26.61 -7.83
C TYR A 455 6.15 25.76 -6.69
N ALA A 456 7.17 26.29 -6.00
CA ALA A 456 7.70 25.63 -4.82
C ALA A 456 6.73 25.79 -3.64
N VAL A 457 6.44 24.67 -2.96
CA VAL A 457 5.70 24.70 -1.69
C VAL A 457 6.59 25.36 -0.63
N PRO A 458 6.12 26.43 0.06
CA PRO A 458 6.88 27.08 1.12
C PRO A 458 7.27 26.10 2.24
N ASN A 459 8.44 26.28 2.84
CA ASN A 459 8.98 25.35 3.83
C ASN A 459 8.11 25.23 5.09
N GLU A 460 7.43 26.31 5.47
CA GLU A 460 6.47 26.40 6.56
C GLU A 460 5.21 25.55 6.34
N ASN A 461 4.88 25.26 5.08
CA ASN A 461 3.74 24.40 4.72
C ASN A 461 4.13 22.92 4.56
N LEU A 462 5.39 22.58 4.84
CA LEU A 462 5.88 21.21 4.86
C LEU A 462 6.01 20.76 6.32
N SER A 463 5.49 19.58 6.66
CA SER A 463 5.65 18.97 7.99
C SER A 463 7.12 18.83 8.41
N THR A 464 7.37 18.62 9.70
CA THR A 464 8.73 18.56 10.27
C THR A 464 9.64 17.59 9.52
N LYS A 465 10.87 18.06 9.23
CA LYS A 465 11.89 17.28 8.53
C LYS A 465 12.45 16.16 9.42
N HIS A 466 12.47 14.93 8.90
CA HIS A 466 13.13 13.79 9.55
C HIS A 466 13.92 12.97 8.52
N LYS A 467 15.01 12.33 8.96
CA LYS A 467 15.92 11.58 8.07
C LYS A 467 15.25 10.38 7.37
N PHE A 468 14.35 9.69 8.05
CA PHE A 468 13.72 8.46 7.55
C PHE A 468 12.20 8.55 7.46
N ALA A 469 11.64 9.76 7.55
CA ALA A 469 10.21 9.95 7.42
C ALA A 469 9.88 10.82 6.19
N TRP A 470 8.68 10.63 5.66
CA TRP A 470 8.09 11.49 4.65
C TRP A 470 7.92 12.92 5.16
N ARG A 471 7.52 13.81 4.26
CA ARG A 471 6.92 15.09 4.61
C ARG A 471 5.54 15.17 3.98
N THR A 472 4.52 15.39 4.81
CA THR A 472 3.23 15.92 4.32
C THR A 472 3.39 17.40 3.96
N TRP A 473 2.58 17.87 3.02
CA TRP A 473 2.64 19.22 2.49
C TRP A 473 1.25 19.74 2.12
N GLU A 474 1.05 21.06 2.19
CA GLU A 474 -0.14 21.77 1.75
C GLU A 474 0.25 23.03 0.98
N PHE A 475 -0.51 23.44 -0.03
CA PHE A 475 -0.19 24.62 -0.82
C PHE A 475 -1.42 25.14 -1.55
N SER A 476 -1.53 26.46 -1.74
CA SER A 476 -2.53 27.06 -2.61
C SER A 476 -1.86 27.44 -3.92
N VAL A 477 -2.00 26.59 -4.94
CA VAL A 477 -1.31 26.79 -6.22
C VAL A 477 -2.08 27.83 -7.05
N PRO A 478 -1.41 28.85 -7.61
CA PRO A 478 -2.07 29.82 -8.50
C PRO A 478 -2.67 29.13 -9.74
N VAL A 479 -3.93 29.40 -10.02
CA VAL A 479 -4.68 28.85 -11.17
C VAL A 479 -5.59 29.95 -11.72
N ASP A 480 -5.28 30.46 -12.90
CA ASP A 480 -6.13 31.45 -13.57
C ASP A 480 -7.11 30.82 -14.58
N VAL A 481 -6.69 29.73 -15.22
CA VAL A 481 -7.40 29.06 -16.32
C VAL A 481 -8.62 28.28 -15.83
N GLU A 482 -9.63 28.17 -16.70
CA GLU A 482 -10.87 27.42 -16.46
C GLU A 482 -10.95 26.19 -17.38
N GLY A 483 -11.74 25.20 -16.99
CA GLY A 483 -11.88 23.93 -17.73
C GLY A 483 -10.99 22.81 -17.21
N TRP A 484 -10.73 21.80 -18.04
CA TRP A 484 -9.89 20.67 -17.66
C TRP A 484 -8.43 21.07 -17.56
N ILE A 485 -7.84 20.90 -16.38
CA ILE A 485 -6.42 21.11 -16.11
C ILE A 485 -5.79 19.87 -15.48
N GLU A 486 -4.47 19.86 -15.41
CA GLU A 486 -3.71 18.79 -14.77
C GLU A 486 -2.80 19.37 -13.67
N LEU A 487 -3.10 18.99 -12.43
CA LEU A 487 -2.24 19.25 -11.29
C LEU A 487 -1.13 18.19 -11.26
N VAL A 488 0.12 18.63 -11.21
CA VAL A 488 1.28 17.74 -11.19
C VAL A 488 2.16 18.07 -9.99
N VAL A 489 2.60 17.05 -9.24
CA VAL A 489 3.56 17.22 -8.13
C VAL A 489 4.87 16.48 -8.40
N ARG A 490 5.97 17.13 -8.03
CA ARG A 490 7.29 16.48 -7.94
C ARG A 490 8.03 16.88 -6.67
N CYS A 491 8.91 16.00 -6.23
CA CYS A 491 9.78 16.19 -5.08
C CYS A 491 11.25 16.13 -5.48
N TRP A 492 12.05 17.00 -4.88
CA TRP A 492 13.50 16.98 -4.88
C TRP A 492 13.99 16.55 -3.50
N ASP A 493 14.87 15.56 -3.44
CA ASP A 493 15.53 15.19 -2.19
C ASP A 493 16.83 15.98 -1.96
N ASN A 494 17.40 15.83 -0.77
CA ASN A 494 18.64 16.50 -0.38
C ASN A 494 19.90 16.07 -1.17
N SER A 495 19.77 15.12 -2.10
CA SER A 495 20.83 14.69 -3.02
C SER A 495 20.53 15.11 -4.47
N LEU A 496 19.57 16.03 -4.68
CA LEU A 496 19.15 16.53 -5.98
C LEU A 496 18.53 15.45 -6.90
N ASN A 497 18.07 14.33 -6.36
CA ASN A 497 17.24 13.41 -7.14
C ASN A 497 15.85 14.01 -7.32
N THR A 498 15.23 13.78 -8.47
CA THR A 498 13.84 14.15 -8.77
C THR A 498 13.11 13.03 -9.51
N GLN A 499 11.82 13.24 -9.74
CA GLN A 499 10.90 12.26 -10.30
C GLN A 499 10.87 12.35 -11.84
N PRO A 500 10.78 11.22 -12.57
CA PRO A 500 10.40 11.22 -13.99
C PRO A 500 9.06 11.93 -14.18
N LEU A 501 8.83 12.61 -15.29
CA LEU A 501 7.55 13.31 -15.52
C LEU A 501 6.40 12.32 -15.76
N ASP A 502 6.65 11.27 -16.55
CA ASP A 502 5.60 10.37 -17.03
C ASP A 502 5.79 8.93 -16.53
N VAL A 503 4.65 8.24 -16.37
CA VAL A 503 4.62 6.83 -15.94
C VAL A 503 5.43 5.95 -16.89
N ARG A 504 5.36 6.19 -18.20
CA ARG A 504 6.09 5.39 -19.21
C ARG A 504 7.60 5.36 -18.95
N SER A 505 8.16 6.45 -18.44
CA SER A 505 9.59 6.58 -18.12
C SER A 505 9.99 5.78 -16.88
N ALA A 506 9.05 5.47 -15.98
CA ALA A 506 9.28 4.67 -14.77
C ALA A 506 8.68 3.25 -14.86
N TRP A 507 7.94 2.94 -15.93
CA TRP A 507 7.22 1.68 -16.08
C TRP A 507 8.17 0.47 -16.10
N ASN A 508 7.76 -0.60 -15.42
CA ASN A 508 8.41 -1.90 -15.46
C ASN A 508 7.37 -3.02 -15.30
N TRP A 509 7.66 -4.20 -15.86
CA TRP A 509 6.73 -5.33 -15.90
C TRP A 509 6.18 -5.77 -14.53
N GLY A 510 7.01 -5.75 -13.48
CA GLY A 510 6.60 -6.11 -12.11
C GLY A 510 5.73 -5.05 -11.43
N LEU A 511 5.51 -3.90 -12.07
CA LEU A 511 4.70 -2.78 -11.59
C LEU A 511 5.09 -2.34 -10.18
N HIS A 512 6.40 -2.28 -9.93
CA HIS A 512 6.99 -1.76 -8.71
C HIS A 512 7.50 -0.34 -8.95
N VAL A 513 7.67 0.43 -7.87
CA VAL A 513 8.37 1.73 -7.86
C VAL A 513 7.77 2.73 -8.84
N THR A 514 6.46 3.02 -8.71
CA THR A 514 5.86 4.17 -9.39
C THR A 514 6.41 5.46 -8.78
N SER A 515 7.46 6.00 -9.40
CA SER A 515 8.17 7.20 -8.94
C SER A 515 7.97 8.42 -9.86
N SER A 516 7.21 8.28 -10.95
CA SER A 516 6.85 9.41 -11.80
C SER A 516 6.10 10.50 -11.02
N CYS A 517 6.10 11.72 -11.54
CA CYS A 517 5.31 12.82 -11.00
C CYS A 517 3.85 12.37 -10.93
N HIS A 518 3.19 12.57 -9.78
CA HIS A 518 1.79 12.22 -9.62
C HIS A 518 0.92 13.31 -10.26
N ARG A 519 -0.14 12.91 -10.96
CA ARG A 519 -0.96 13.77 -11.82
C ARG A 519 -2.43 13.59 -11.45
N VAL A 520 -3.13 14.69 -11.22
CA VAL A 520 -4.56 14.72 -10.92
C VAL A 520 -5.24 15.65 -11.91
N LYS A 521 -6.20 15.14 -12.67
CA LYS A 521 -7.01 15.95 -13.59
C LYS A 521 -8.17 16.54 -12.82
N VAL A 522 -8.41 17.84 -12.93
CA VAL A 522 -9.56 18.51 -12.31
C VAL A 522 -10.24 19.45 -13.29
N TYR A 523 -11.52 19.74 -13.07
CA TYR A 523 -12.22 20.79 -13.80
C TYR A 523 -12.23 22.08 -12.98
N SER A 524 -11.48 23.06 -13.46
CA SER A 524 -11.27 24.37 -12.85
C SER A 524 -12.45 25.31 -13.11
N VAL A 525 -13.06 25.83 -12.05
CA VAL A 525 -14.15 26.82 -12.11
C VAL A 525 -13.72 28.06 -11.32
N ASN A 526 -13.29 29.11 -12.02
CA ASN A 526 -12.69 30.27 -11.38
C ASN A 526 -13.74 31.36 -11.12
N LYS A 527 -14.27 31.38 -9.90
CA LYS A 527 -15.30 32.31 -9.44
C LYS A 527 -14.84 33.79 -9.49
N SER A 528 -13.54 34.08 -9.58
CA SER A 528 -13.06 35.44 -9.75
C SER A 528 -13.32 35.99 -11.17
N LYS A 529 -13.64 35.14 -12.16
CA LYS A 529 -13.97 35.55 -13.52
C LYS A 529 -15.45 35.97 -13.59
N THR A 530 -15.71 37.13 -14.19
CA THR A 530 -17.06 37.75 -14.21
C THR A 530 -18.13 36.85 -14.82
N LEU A 531 -17.85 36.19 -15.95
CA LEU A 531 -18.79 35.30 -16.62
C LEU A 531 -19.12 34.08 -15.76
N THR A 532 -18.11 33.48 -15.15
CA THR A 532 -18.25 32.32 -14.26
C THR A 532 -19.01 32.68 -12.99
N ALA A 533 -18.74 33.85 -12.39
CA ALA A 533 -19.50 34.34 -11.24
C ALA A 533 -20.99 34.55 -11.57
N LYS A 534 -21.30 35.17 -12.72
CA LYS A 534 -22.69 35.29 -13.23
C LYS A 534 -23.32 33.91 -13.37
N ARG A 535 -22.61 32.97 -13.98
CA ARG A 535 -23.12 31.61 -14.22
C ARG A 535 -23.39 30.84 -12.93
N LEU A 536 -22.47 30.87 -11.97
CA LEU A 536 -22.65 30.23 -10.66
C LEU A 536 -23.85 30.80 -9.92
N LYS A 537 -24.07 32.12 -10.00
CA LYS A 537 -25.26 32.76 -9.46
C LYS A 537 -26.54 32.28 -10.14
N ASP A 538 -26.56 32.13 -11.47
CA ASP A 538 -27.74 31.61 -12.18
C ASP A 538 -28.12 30.19 -11.72
N PHE A 539 -27.12 29.31 -11.50
CA PHE A 539 -27.36 27.98 -10.95
C PHE A 539 -27.93 28.05 -9.52
N GLN A 540 -27.34 28.91 -8.69
CA GLN A 540 -27.78 29.11 -7.30
C GLN A 540 -29.22 29.64 -7.23
N ASP A 541 -29.55 30.68 -7.99
CA ASP A 541 -30.87 31.33 -8.01
C ASP A 541 -31.96 30.37 -8.50
N ARG A 542 -31.61 29.37 -9.32
CA ARG A 542 -32.52 28.33 -9.84
C ARG A 542 -32.54 27.06 -9.02
N GLY A 543 -31.70 26.93 -7.99
CA GLY A 543 -31.56 25.69 -7.20
C GLY A 543 -31.06 24.49 -8.02
N LEU A 544 -30.29 24.75 -9.09
CA LEU A 544 -29.74 23.72 -9.98
C LEU A 544 -28.31 23.35 -9.60
N SER A 545 -27.94 22.10 -9.81
CA SER A 545 -26.57 21.62 -9.60
C SER A 545 -25.66 22.02 -10.76
N LEU A 546 -24.43 22.44 -10.45
CA LEU A 546 -23.36 22.68 -11.44
C LEU A 546 -22.88 21.36 -12.09
N VAL A 547 -23.02 20.24 -11.38
CA VAL A 547 -22.57 18.92 -11.82
C VAL A 547 -23.75 18.00 -12.17
N PRO A 548 -23.56 17.05 -13.11
CA PRO A 548 -22.34 16.81 -13.89
C PRO A 548 -22.15 17.82 -15.03
N ILE A 549 -20.91 18.27 -15.23
CA ILE A 549 -20.52 19.23 -16.29
C ILE A 549 -20.63 18.70 -17.72
N THR A 550 -20.95 17.41 -17.87
CA THR A 550 -21.08 16.72 -19.17
C THR A 550 -22.51 16.74 -19.72
N ARG A 551 -23.48 17.28 -18.96
CA ARG A 551 -24.88 17.40 -19.39
C ARG A 551 -25.20 18.84 -19.85
N PRO A 552 -26.14 19.00 -20.80
CA PRO A 552 -26.65 20.32 -21.14
C PRO A 552 -27.22 21.03 -19.91
N THR A 553 -27.03 22.34 -19.83
CA THR A 553 -27.67 23.16 -18.81
C THR A 553 -29.15 23.36 -19.16
N GLU A 554 -30.05 23.24 -18.18
CA GLU A 554 -31.50 23.36 -18.38
C GLU A 554 -31.97 24.77 -18.77
N PHE A 555 -31.06 25.75 -18.73
CA PHE A 555 -31.32 27.12 -19.10
C PHE A 555 -30.25 27.62 -20.08
N PRO A 556 -30.62 28.53 -21.00
CA PRO A 556 -29.70 29.03 -22.02
C PRO A 556 -28.51 29.77 -21.40
N GLN A 557 -27.41 29.82 -22.13
CA GLN A 557 -26.20 30.55 -21.71
C GLN A 557 -26.31 32.06 -21.93
N VAL A 558 -27.04 32.43 -22.98
CA VAL A 558 -27.31 33.80 -23.41
C VAL A 558 -28.79 33.89 -23.77
N SER A 559 -29.44 35.00 -23.45
CA SER A 559 -30.81 35.25 -23.94
C SER A 559 -30.79 35.51 -25.45
N TRP A 560 -31.94 35.32 -26.12
CA TRP A 560 -32.04 35.69 -27.54
C TRP A 560 -31.82 37.18 -27.76
N GLU A 561 -32.25 38.03 -26.82
CA GLU A 561 -32.01 39.48 -26.84
C GLU A 561 -30.50 39.81 -26.79
N GLU A 562 -29.76 39.25 -25.82
CA GLU A 562 -28.29 39.42 -25.73
C GLU A 562 -27.57 38.85 -26.97
N TYR A 563 -28.09 37.77 -27.56
CA TYR A 563 -27.54 37.17 -28.78
C TYR A 563 -27.76 38.06 -30.00
N GLU A 564 -28.94 38.64 -30.15
CA GLU A 564 -29.29 39.59 -31.22
C GLU A 564 -28.47 40.89 -31.10
N GLU A 565 -28.35 41.45 -29.89
CA GLU A 565 -27.54 42.65 -29.62
C GLU A 565 -26.05 42.46 -29.98
N PHE A 566 -25.52 41.26 -29.76
CA PHE A 566 -24.15 40.93 -30.18
C PHE A 566 -24.00 41.03 -31.70
N TRP A 567 -24.91 40.44 -32.47
CA TRP A 567 -24.84 40.44 -33.93
C TRP A 567 -25.22 41.78 -34.58
N ASP A 568 -25.94 42.65 -33.88
CA ASP A 568 -26.16 44.04 -34.34
C ASP A 568 -24.87 44.87 -34.38
N THR A 569 -23.84 44.46 -33.63
CA THR A 569 -22.57 45.19 -33.47
C THR A 569 -21.33 44.45 -33.97
N HIS A 570 -21.49 43.20 -34.41
CA HIS A 570 -20.40 42.34 -34.87
C HIS A 570 -20.77 41.68 -36.19
N ASP A 571 -19.89 41.79 -37.17
CA ASP A 571 -20.08 41.14 -38.46
C ASP A 571 -20.01 39.60 -38.33
N PRO A 572 -20.81 38.86 -39.12
CA PRO A 572 -20.73 37.40 -39.16
C PRO A 572 -19.33 36.93 -39.56
N ARG A 573 -18.99 35.72 -39.13
CA ARG A 573 -17.69 35.09 -39.41
C ARG A 573 -17.66 34.46 -40.81
N ASP A 574 -18.27 35.12 -41.79
CA ASP A 574 -18.27 34.68 -43.19
C ASP A 574 -16.98 35.09 -43.88
N VAL A 575 -16.54 34.26 -44.83
CA VAL A 575 -15.23 34.38 -45.49
C VAL A 575 -15.25 35.34 -46.69
N ASP A 576 -16.45 35.70 -47.15
CA ASP A 576 -16.67 36.49 -48.36
C ASP A 576 -16.85 38.01 -48.11
N ASP A 577 -16.79 38.43 -46.85
CA ASP A 577 -16.63 39.82 -46.38
C ASP A 577 -15.24 40.01 -45.75
#